data_AF-A0A0C3J8M8-F1
#
_entry.id   AF-A0A0C3J8M8-F1
#
_cell.length_a   1.000
_cell.length_b   1.000
_cell.length_c   1.000
_cell.angle_alpha   90.00
_cell.angle_beta   90.00
_cell.angle_gamma   90.00
#
_symmetry.space_group_name_H-M   'P 1'
#
loop_
_entity.id
_entity.type
_entity.pdbx_description
1 polymer ?
#
loop_
_entity_poly.entity_id
_entity_poly.type
_entity_poly.pdbx_seq_one_letter_code
_entity_poly.pdbx_strand_id
1 'polypeptide(L)'
;IWATSVMLNPPSLWLTINPYDLHDPIAQIFTGEHIDMDKFLATVRPSKEKQVVNIAEDPYAATKFFHFMIKTIIQTLFDVTASPYSM
;
A
#
# COMPACT_ATOMS: atom_id res chain seq x y z
N ILE A 1 -2.25 -31.01 11.08
CA ILE A 1 -2.86 -29.78 10.50
C ILE A 1 -4.38 -29.98 10.39
N TRP A 2 -4.88 -30.86 9.51
CA TRP A 2 -6.31 -31.08 9.32
C TRP A 2 -7.08 -31.58 10.56
N ALA A 3 -6.59 -32.62 11.24
CA ALA A 3 -7.22 -33.14 12.47
C ALA A 3 -7.31 -32.07 13.58
N THR A 4 -6.28 -31.22 13.68
CA THR A 4 -6.21 -30.13 14.65
C THR A 4 -7.18 -29.01 14.31
N SER A 5 -7.32 -28.62 13.03
CA SER A 5 -8.30 -27.62 12.59
C SER A 5 -9.75 -28.11 12.71
N VAL A 6 -10.01 -29.41 12.58
CA VAL A 6 -11.33 -30.01 12.85
C VAL A 6 -11.64 -30.01 14.35
N MET A 7 -10.63 -30.20 15.19
CA MET A 7 -10.81 -30.31 16.65
C MET A 7 -10.78 -28.96 17.38
N LEU A 8 -10.02 -27.97 16.87
CA LEU A 8 -9.76 -26.67 17.54
C LEU A 8 -10.20 -25.46 16.72
N ASN A 9 -10.85 -25.67 15.58
CA ASN A 9 -11.11 -24.69 14.51
C ASN A 9 -9.83 -24.26 13.77
N PRO A 10 -9.94 -23.83 12.50
CA PRO A 10 -8.82 -23.22 11.81
C PRO A 10 -8.37 -21.92 12.51
N PRO A 11 -7.07 -21.57 12.45
CA PRO A 11 -6.58 -20.32 13.01
C PRO A 11 -7.28 -19.13 12.33
N SER A 12 -7.81 -18.22 13.13
CA SER A 12 -8.45 -16.98 12.67
C SER A 12 -7.62 -15.77 13.09
N LEU A 13 -7.40 -14.84 12.16
CA LEU A 13 -6.71 -13.58 12.43
C LEU A 13 -7.64 -12.41 12.09
N TRP A 14 -7.80 -11.47 13.02
CA TRP A 14 -8.42 -10.18 12.78
C TRP A 14 -7.32 -9.15 12.58
N LEU A 15 -7.32 -8.47 11.44
CA LEU A 15 -6.27 -7.51 11.05
C LEU A 15 -6.90 -6.27 10.41
N THR A 16 -6.42 -5.10 10.84
CA THR A 16 -6.74 -3.80 10.20
C THR A 16 -5.45 -3.21 9.66
N ILE A 17 -5.43 -2.90 8.35
CA ILE A 17 -4.32 -2.20 7.70
C ILE A 17 -4.84 -0.83 7.26
N ASN A 18 -4.18 0.25 7.70
CA ASN A 18 -4.58 1.62 7.39
C ASN A 18 -3.41 2.38 6.74
N PRO A 19 -3.29 2.37 5.40
CA PRO A 19 -2.28 3.16 4.68
C PRO A 19 -2.45 4.66 4.95
N TYR A 20 -1.34 5.40 4.94
CA TYR A 20 -1.32 6.85 5.19
C TYR A 20 -0.39 7.51 4.17
N ASP A 21 -0.84 8.58 3.52
CA ASP A 21 -0.21 9.19 2.35
C ASP A 21 0.68 10.40 2.68
N LEU A 22 0.34 11.19 3.69
CA LEU A 22 0.99 12.48 3.97
C LEU A 22 2.48 12.40 4.34
N HIS A 23 2.95 11.23 4.79
CA HIS A 23 4.35 11.01 5.17
C HIS A 23 4.98 9.79 4.51
N ASP A 24 4.40 9.31 3.41
CA ASP A 24 4.79 8.07 2.78
C ASP A 24 5.59 8.32 1.48
N PRO A 25 6.81 7.75 1.35
CA PRO A 25 7.64 7.95 0.17
C PRO A 25 7.03 7.34 -1.10
N ILE A 26 6.25 6.26 -0.99
CA ILE A 26 5.55 5.66 -2.13
C ILE A 26 4.48 6.63 -2.61
N ALA A 27 3.73 7.27 -1.70
CA ALA A 27 2.74 8.28 -2.07
C ALA A 27 3.38 9.45 -2.86
N GLN A 28 4.60 9.85 -2.51
CA GLN A 28 5.34 10.90 -3.23
C GLN A 28 5.74 10.50 -4.66
N ILE A 29 6.01 9.22 -4.92
CA ILE A 29 6.26 8.75 -6.30
C ILE A 29 5.02 9.00 -7.17
N PHE A 30 3.82 8.84 -6.62
CA PHE A 30 2.58 9.12 -7.34
C PHE A 30 2.35 10.63 -7.59
N THR A 31 2.94 11.51 -6.78
CA THR A 31 2.93 12.97 -7.01
C THR A 31 4.02 13.42 -7.98
N GLY A 32 4.83 12.50 -8.52
CA GLY A 32 5.91 12.78 -9.48
C GLY A 32 7.29 13.00 -8.88
N GLU A 33 7.48 12.75 -7.58
CA GLU A 33 8.81 12.83 -6.96
C GLU A 33 9.70 11.67 -7.42
N HIS A 34 10.96 11.98 -7.74
CA HIS A 34 11.93 10.99 -8.19
C HIS A 34 12.67 10.36 -7.01
N ILE A 35 12.05 9.33 -6.41
CA ILE A 35 12.62 8.59 -5.28
C ILE A 35 13.14 7.24 -5.76
N ASP A 36 14.44 6.98 -5.59
CA ASP A 36 15.04 5.67 -5.83
C ASP A 36 14.66 4.73 -4.66
N MET A 37 13.76 3.79 -4.94
CA MET A 37 13.27 2.82 -3.95
C MET A 37 14.24 1.66 -3.71
N ASP A 38 15.16 1.40 -4.65
CA ASP A 38 16.21 0.38 -4.50
C ASP A 38 17.37 0.90 -3.65
N LYS A 39 17.60 2.21 -3.68
CA LYS A 39 18.60 2.93 -2.87
C LYS A 39 17.94 3.96 -1.97
N PHE A 40 17.03 3.50 -1.11
CA PHE A 40 16.30 4.35 -0.18
C PHE A 40 17.23 5.03 0.83
N LEU A 41 17.77 6.19 0.46
CA LEU A 41 18.51 7.08 1.34
C LEU A 41 17.55 8.12 1.90
N ALA A 42 17.40 8.18 3.22
CA ALA A 42 16.50 9.11 3.90
C ALA A 42 16.71 10.59 3.49
N THR A 43 17.92 10.93 2.99
CA THR A 43 18.31 12.24 2.50
C THR A 43 17.77 12.63 1.12
N VAL A 44 17.18 11.69 0.36
CA VAL A 44 16.69 11.94 -1.02
C VAL A 44 15.18 12.25 -1.04
N ARG A 45 14.48 12.11 0.10
CA ARG A 45 13.03 12.37 0.18
C ARG A 45 12.72 13.85 0.40
N PRO A 46 11.61 14.39 -0.14
CA PRO A 46 11.10 15.70 0.22
C PRO A 46 10.88 15.87 1.74
N SER A 47 10.88 17.11 2.23
CA SER A 47 10.53 17.40 3.63
C SER A 47 9.09 17.00 3.95
N LYS A 48 8.73 16.82 5.23
CA LYS A 48 7.37 16.45 5.62
C LYS A 48 6.34 17.48 5.16
N GLU A 49 6.69 18.75 5.23
CA GLU A 49 5.86 19.86 4.79
C GLU A 49 5.64 19.79 3.28
N LYS A 50 6.72 19.54 2.52
CA LYS A 50 6.63 19.40 1.06
C LYS A 50 5.79 18.19 0.65
N GLN A 51 5.87 17.09 1.39
CA GLN A 51 5.05 15.89 1.14
C GLN A 51 3.55 16.16 1.27
N VAL A 52 3.16 16.89 2.33
CA VAL A 52 1.77 17.30 2.54
C VAL A 52 1.30 18.23 1.42
N VAL A 53 2.14 19.19 1.02
CA VAL A 53 1.83 20.11 -0.08
C VAL A 53 1.66 19.35 -1.40
N ASN A 54 2.58 18.43 -1.72
CA ASN A 54 2.51 17.65 -2.96
C ASN A 54 1.21 16.83 -3.06
N ILE A 55 0.77 16.22 -1.95
CA ILE A 55 -0.50 15.48 -1.89
C ILE A 55 -1.71 16.42 -2.02
N ALA A 56 -1.66 17.58 -1.37
CA ALA A 56 -2.72 18.56 -1.46
C ALA A 56 -2.85 19.17 -2.87
N GLU A 57 -1.74 19.32 -3.59
CA GLU A 57 -1.68 19.82 -4.97
C GLU A 57 -2.16 18.77 -5.99
N ASP A 58 -2.00 17.47 -5.70
CA ASP A 58 -2.48 16.36 -6.53
C ASP A 58 -3.30 15.30 -5.74
N PRO A 59 -4.60 15.56 -5.45
CA PRO A 59 -5.47 14.58 -4.82
C PRO A 59 -5.68 13.30 -5.65
N TYR A 60 -5.44 13.35 -6.95
CA TYR A 60 -5.53 12.19 -7.82
C TYR A 60 -4.33 11.24 -7.59
N ALA A 61 -3.14 11.77 -7.31
CA ALA A 61 -2.00 10.98 -6.86
C ALA A 61 -2.32 10.21 -5.57
N ALA A 62 -2.96 10.84 -4.58
CA ALA A 62 -3.41 10.16 -3.36
C ALA A 62 -4.36 9.00 -3.67
N THR A 63 -5.30 9.20 -4.60
CA THR A 63 -6.23 8.15 -5.04
C THR A 63 -5.50 6.97 -5.69
N LYS A 64 -4.53 7.23 -6.58
CA LYS A 64 -3.70 6.18 -7.19
C LYS A 64 -2.89 5.42 -6.14
N PHE A 65 -2.33 6.14 -5.17
CA PHE A 65 -1.58 5.56 -4.06
C PHE A 65 -2.45 4.58 -3.26
N PHE A 66 -3.63 4.99 -2.80
CA PHE A 66 -4.50 4.10 -2.03
C PHE A 66 -4.95 2.89 -2.85
N HIS A 67 -5.30 3.09 -4.12
CA HIS A 67 -5.65 1.98 -5.02
C HIS A 67 -4.49 1.00 -5.21
N PHE A 68 -3.28 1.51 -5.42
CA PHE A 68 -2.07 0.71 -5.51
C PHE A 68 -1.81 -0.06 -4.22
N MET A 69 -1.89 0.61 -3.06
CA MET A 69 -1.65 -0.02 -1.76
C MET A 69 -2.61 -1.17 -1.49
N ILE A 70 -3.92 -0.96 -1.70
CA ILE A 70 -4.93 -2.00 -1.50
C ILE A 70 -4.66 -3.20 -2.40
N LYS A 71 -4.39 -2.97 -3.70
CA LYS A 71 -4.06 -4.05 -4.63
C LYS A 71 -2.80 -4.80 -4.21
N THR A 72 -1.71 -4.09 -3.91
CA THR A 72 -0.43 -4.67 -3.52
C THR A 72 -0.55 -5.46 -2.22
N ILE A 73 -1.30 -4.97 -1.23
CA ILE A 73 -1.55 -5.72 0.02
C ILE A 73 -2.28 -7.03 -0.28
N ILE A 74 -3.39 -6.96 -1.02
CA ILE A 74 -4.21 -8.14 -1.32
C ILE A 74 -3.43 -9.17 -2.15
N GLN A 75 -2.65 -8.71 -3.14
CA GLN A 75 -1.88 -9.58 -4.02
C GLN A 75 -0.65 -10.15 -3.33
N THR A 76 0.13 -9.35 -2.61
CA THR A 76 1.42 -9.79 -2.09
C THR A 76 1.30 -10.51 -0.74
N LEU A 77 0.39 -10.07 0.14
CA LEU A 77 0.25 -10.69 1.47
C LEU A 77 -0.71 -11.86 1.47
N PHE A 78 -1.71 -11.86 0.58
CA PHE A 78 -2.77 -12.87 0.58
C PHE A 78 -2.84 -13.69 -0.72
N ASP A 79 -2.01 -13.38 -1.72
CA ASP A 79 -1.98 -14.07 -3.02
C ASP A 79 -3.34 -14.10 -3.74
N VAL A 80 -4.14 -13.05 -3.54
CA VAL A 80 -5.46 -12.90 -4.16
C VAL A 80 -5.36 -11.99 -5.37
N THR A 81 -5.82 -12.48 -6.53
CA THR A 81 -5.87 -11.71 -7.77
C THR A 81 -7.30 -11.63 -8.31
N ALA A 82 -7.67 -10.48 -8.87
CA ALA A 82 -8.93 -10.32 -9.57
C ALA A 82 -8.78 -10.78 -11.03
N SER A 83 -9.63 -11.71 -11.48
CA SER A 83 -9.68 -12.10 -12.88
C SER A 83 -10.35 -11.01 -13.73
N PRO A 84 -10.01 -10.90 -15.03
CA PRO A 84 -10.79 -10.09 -15.95
C PRO A 84 -12.24 -10.56 -15.96
N TYR A 85 -13.18 -9.62 -16.01
CA TYR A 85 -14.59 -9.96 -16.20
C TYR A 85 -14.73 -10.67 -17.55
N SER A 86 -15.05 -11.97 -17.53
CA SER A 86 -15.45 -12.70 -18.73
C SER A 86 -16.97 -12.63 -18.83
N MET A 87 -17.45 -12.05 -19.94
CA MET A 87 -18.85 -12.02 -20.32
C MET A 87 -19.22 -13.27 -21.11
#